data_AF-B0ZBZ1-F1
#
_entry.id   AF-B0ZBZ1-F1
#
_cell.length_a   1.000
_cell.length_b   1.000
_cell.length_c   1.000
_cell.angle_alpha   90.00
_cell.angle_beta   90.00
_cell.angle_gamma   90.00
#
_symmetry.space_group_name_H-M   'P 1'
#
loop_
_entity.id
_entity.type
_entity.pdbx_description
1 polymer ?
#
loop_
_entity_poly.entity_id
_entity_poly.type
_entity_poly.pdbx_seq_one_letter_code
_entity_poly.pdbx_strand_id
1 'polypeptide(L)' 'YEINNSLISVITVSTLLLKSGSAPFHFWFPNLMEGLTWMNALLLMTWQKIAP' A
#
# COMPACT_ATOMS: atom_id res chain seq x y z
N TYR A 1 26.23 11.77 1.90
CA TYR A 1 25.56 11.12 3.04
C TYR A 1 24.11 11.59 3.18
N GLU A 2 23.85 12.90 3.29
CA GLU A 2 22.47 13.43 3.38
C GLU A 2 21.59 13.04 2.18
N ILE A 3 22.12 13.11 0.96
CA ILE A 3 21.40 12.68 -0.26
C ILE A 3 20.97 11.21 -0.18
N ASN A 4 21.81 10.33 0.38
CA ASN A 4 21.46 8.92 0.54
C ASN A 4 20.34 8.74 1.57
N ASN A 5 20.36 9.50 2.68
CA ASN A 5 19.27 9.48 3.65
C ASN A 5 17.96 10.02 3.06
N SER A 6 17.99 11.06 2.22
CA SER A 6 16.80 11.54 1.53
C SER A 6 16.27 10.55 0.49
N LEU A 7 17.15 9.81 -0.19
CA LEU A 7 16.72 8.74 -1.10
C LEU A 7 16.07 7.58 -0.33
N ILE A 8 16.66 7.18 0.80
CA ILE A 8 16.09 6.16 1.68
C ILE A 8 14.71 6.59 2.18
N SER A 9 14.53 7.84 2.62
CA SER A 9 13.23 8.32 3.08
C SER A 9 12.18 8.33 1.97
N VAL A 10 12.53 8.78 0.76
CA VAL A 10 11.63 8.74 -0.41
C VAL A 10 11.24 7.30 -0.76
N ILE A 11 12.18 6.35 -0.71
CA ILE A 11 11.89 4.94 -0.95
C ILE A 11 10.98 4.38 0.15
N THR A 12 11.21 4.70 1.42
CA THR A 12 10.34 4.23 2.50
C THR A 12 8.92 4.80 2.40
N VAL A 13 8.77 6.05 1.97
CA VAL A 13 7.44 6.65 1.79
C VAL A 13 6.75 6.03 0.58
N SER A 14 7.45 5.83 -0.54
CA SER A 14 6.84 5.22 -1.73
C SER A 14 6.38 3.77 -1.48
N THR A 15 7.15 2.98 -0.71
CA THR A 15 6.74 1.62 -0.34
C THR A 15 5.53 1.60 0.58
N LEU A 16 5.47 2.51 1.56
CA LEU A 16 4.30 2.67 2.44
C LEU A 16 3.05 3.10 1.66
N LEU A 17 3.19 4.02 0.71
CA LEU A 17 2.07 4.44 -0.14
C LEU A 17 1.56 3.30 -1.03
N LEU A 18 2.46 2.50 -1.59
CA LEU A 18 2.11 1.33 -2.40
C LEU A 18 1.38 0.26 -1.56
N LYS A 19 1.88 -0.06 -0.36
CA LYS A 19 1.25 -1.04 0.54
C LYS A 19 -0.12 -0.58 1.03
N SER A 20 -0.28 0.70 1.35
CA SER A 20 -1.57 1.27 1.77
C SER A 20 -2.57 1.47 0.63
N GLY A 21 -2.13 1.35 -0.64
CA GLY A 21 -2.96 1.59 -1.81
C GLY A 21 -3.41 3.05 -1.93
N SER A 22 -2.61 4.00 -1.45
CA SER A 22 -2.90 5.44 -1.51
C SER A 22 -2.44 6.05 -2.82
N ALA A 23 -2.99 7.21 -3.19
CA ALA A 23 -2.61 7.89 -4.43
C ALA A 23 -1.11 8.23 -4.44
N PRO A 24 -0.41 8.12 -5.59
CA PRO A 24 -0.89 7.67 -6.91
C PRO A 24 -0.92 6.14 -7.10
N PHE A 25 -0.49 5.34 -6.14
CA PHE A 25 -0.31 3.88 -6.23
C PHE A 25 -1.56 3.05 -5.87
N HIS A 26 -2.75 3.58 -6.11
CA HIS A 26 -4.02 2.92 -5.76
C HIS A 26 -4.57 1.98 -6.84
N PHE A 27 -3.98 1.96 -8.04
CA PHE A 27 -4.56 1.25 -9.20
C PHE A 27 -4.57 -0.27 -9.09
N TRP A 28 -3.71 -0.88 -8.27
CA TRP A 28 -3.74 -2.33 -8.05
C TRP A 28 -4.96 -2.77 -7.24
N PHE A 29 -5.54 -1.86 -6.47
CA PHE A 29 -6.54 -2.17 -5.45
C PHE A 29 -7.94 -2.48 -6.02
N PRO A 30 -8.51 -1.68 -6.97
CA PRO A 30 -9.82 -1.98 -7.56
C PRO A 30 -9.86 -3.33 -8.27
N ASN A 31 -8.86 -3.64 -9.11
CA ASN A 31 -8.80 -4.89 -9.86
C ASN A 31 -8.65 -6.11 -8.94
N LEU A 32 -7.92 -5.97 -7.83
CA LEU A 32 -7.80 -7.04 -6.85
C LEU A 32 -9.12 -7.28 -6.11
N MET A 33 -9.84 -6.22 -5.75
CA MET A 33 -11.11 -6.33 -5.04
C MET A 33 -12.19 -7.05 -5.85
N GLU A 34 -12.20 -6.89 -7.18
CA GLU A 34 -13.14 -7.60 -8.05
C GLU A 34 -12.91 -9.12 -8.07
N GLY A 35 -11.66 -9.57 -7.88
CA GLY A 35 -11.29 -10.99 -7.92
C GLY A 35 -11.34 -11.74 -6.58
N LEU A 36 -11.65 -11.06 -5.47
CA LEU A 36 -11.62 -11.64 -4.13
C LEU A 36 -13.01 -12.07 -3.62
N THR A 37 -13.03 -13.10 -2.76
CA THR A 37 -14.23 -13.43 -1.98
C THR A 37 -14.50 -12.33 -0.95
N TRP A 38 -15.76 -12.20 -0.52
CA TRP A 38 -16.16 -11.20 0.47
C TRP A 38 -15.35 -11.25 1.77
N MET A 39 -15.01 -12.45 2.26
CA MET A 39 -14.19 -12.61 3.46
C MET A 39 -12.76 -12.09 3.25
N ASN A 40 -12.17 -12.35 2.08
CA ASN A 40 -10.83 -11.86 1.76
C ASN A 40 -10.81 -10.34 1.54
N ALA A 41 -11.86 -9.80 0.92
CA ALA A 41 -12.04 -8.35 0.77
C ALA A 41 -12.14 -7.65 2.13
N LEU A 42 -12.90 -8.22 3.08
CA LEU A 42 -13.00 -7.71 4.45
C LEU A 42 -11.65 -7.75 5.18
N LEU A 43 -10.91 -8.86 5.07
CA LEU A 43 -9.56 -8.98 5.66
C LEU A 43 -8.59 -7.94 5.06
N LEU A 44 -8.65 -7.71 3.76
CA LEU A 44 -7.78 -6.75 3.07
C LEU A 44 -8.15 -5.29 3.40
N MET A 45 -9.44 -5.00 3.61
CA MET A 45 -9.91 -3.67 4.00
C MET A 45 -9.60 -3.31 5.45
N THR A 46 -9.49 -4.30 6.34
CA THR A 46 -9.38 -4.08 7.79
C THR A 46 -8.01 -4.49 8.31
N TRP A 47 -7.70 -5.79 8.27
CA TRP A 47 -6.49 -6.36 8.87
C TRP A 47 -5.21 -5.84 8.21
N GLN A 48 -5.18 -5.78 6.89
CA GLN A 48 -4.00 -5.31 6.14
C GLN A 48 -3.77 -3.79 6.24
N LYS A 49 -4.76 -3.02 6.70
CA LYS A 49 -4.64 -1.57 6.90
C LYS A 49 -4.19 -1.16 8.30
N ILE A 50 -4.17 -2.09 9.26
CA ILE A 50 -3.77 -1.81 10.66
C ILE A 50 -2.25 -1.78 10.83
N ALA A 51 -1.50 -2.52 10.03
CA ALA A 51 -0.03 -2.50 10.07
C ALA A 51 0.54 -1.69 8.89
N PRO A 52 1.36 -0.65 9.14
CA PRO A 52 2.07 0.06 8.08
C PRO A 52 3.04 -0.88 7.36
#